data_AF-A0A392SPX6-F1
#
_entry.id   AF-A0A392SPX6-F1
#
_cell.length_a   1.000
_cell.length_b   1.000
_cell.length_c   1.000
_cell.angle_alpha   90.00
_cell.angle_beta   90.00
_cell.angle_gamma   90.00
#
_symmetry.space_group_name_H-M   'P 1'
#
loop_
_entity.id
_entity.type
_entity.pdbx_description
1 polymer ?
#
loop_
_entity_poly.entity_id
_entity_poly.type
_entity_poly.pdbx_seq_one_letter_code
_entity_poly.pdbx_strand_id
1 'polypeptide(L)' 'KCTFGGIWNGGGGDGQKNLFVASFFFDRAAEAGFADPKSPVAKVRPVDFEDAAKKACQTKLEDAKSTY' A
#
# COMPACT_ATOMS: atom_id res chain seq x y z
N LYS A 1 -15.70 15.92 -11.11
CA LYS A 1 -15.23 14.57 -10.71
C LYS A 1 -14.66 14.70 -9.30
N CYS A 2 -14.94 13.74 -8.43
CA CYS A 2 -14.53 13.78 -7.03
C CYS A 2 -13.70 12.53 -6.70
N THR A 3 -12.91 12.56 -5.63
CA THR A 3 -12.30 11.37 -5.03
C THR A 3 -13.38 10.62 -4.23
N PHE A 4 -13.39 10.81 -2.90
CA PHE A 4 -14.38 10.26 -1.99
C PHE A 4 -14.92 11.38 -1.09
N GLY A 5 -16.08 11.17 -0.47
CA GLY A 5 -16.71 12.19 0.38
C GLY A 5 -17.03 13.50 -0.32
N GLY A 6 -17.21 13.49 -1.65
CA GLY A 6 -17.48 14.68 -2.46
C GLY A 6 -16.28 15.61 -2.70
N ILE A 7 -15.08 15.27 -2.23
CA ILE A 7 -13.89 16.11 -2.40
C ILE A 7 -13.44 16.12 -3.87
N TRP A 8 -13.18 17.31 -4.41
CA TRP A 8 -12.71 17.45 -5.78
C TRP A 8 -11.37 16.75 -6.00
N ASN A 9 -11.22 16.02 -7.12
CA ASN A 9 -10.01 15.25 -7.43
C ASN A 9 -8.86 16.06 -8.07
N GLY A 10 -9.02 17.39 -8.18
CA GLY A 10 -8.01 18.25 -8.80
C GLY A 10 -7.89 18.14 -10.32
N GLY A 11 -8.77 17.39 -11.00
CA GLY A 11 -8.77 17.26 -12.47
C GLY A 11 -7.83 16.21 -13.06
N GLY A 12 -6.88 15.67 -12.29
CA GLY A 12 -5.94 14.64 -12.76
C GLY A 12 -4.89 15.18 -13.75
N GLY A 13 -4.44 14.33 -14.69
CA GLY A 13 -3.50 14.71 -15.75
C GLY A 13 -2.06 14.23 -15.53
N ASP A 14 -1.14 14.69 -16.37
CA ASP A 14 0.24 14.19 -16.43
C ASP A 14 1.02 14.37 -15.11
N GLY A 15 0.67 15.39 -14.31
CA GLY A 15 1.25 15.60 -12.99
C GLY A 15 0.94 14.49 -11.98
N GLN A 16 -0.04 13.63 -12.23
CA GLN A 16 -0.40 12.49 -11.38
C GLN A 16 -0.05 11.13 -12.00
N LYS A 17 0.64 11.11 -13.16
CA LYS A 17 1.01 9.86 -13.85
C LYS A 17 2.10 9.08 -13.11
N ASN A 18 3.00 9.80 -12.44
CA ASN A 18 4.03 9.23 -11.58
C ASN A 18 3.80 9.75 -10.17
N LEU A 19 3.64 8.84 -9.21
CA LEU A 19 3.35 9.17 -7.83
C LEU A 19 4.44 8.61 -6.93
N PHE A 20 4.86 9.41 -5.97
CA PHE A 20 5.66 8.96 -4.83
C PHE A 20 4.76 9.02 -3.60
N VAL A 21 4.56 7.88 -2.95
CA VAL A 21 3.72 7.73 -1.76
C VAL A 21 4.60 7.35 -0.58
N ALA A 22 4.47 8.07 0.54
CA ALA A 22 5.41 8.03 1.65
C ALA A 22 4.76 7.52 2.95
N SER A 23 5.58 7.43 4.01
CA SER A 23 5.16 7.05 5.36
C SER A 23 4.50 5.67 5.39
N PHE A 24 3.25 5.58 5.86
CA PHE A 24 2.52 4.33 6.06
C PHE A 24 2.50 3.40 4.84
N PHE A 25 2.49 3.94 3.61
CA PHE A 25 2.52 3.12 2.40
C PHE A 25 3.81 2.31 2.28
N PHE A 26 4.95 2.89 2.63
CA PHE A 26 6.23 2.18 2.63
C PHE A 26 6.30 1.20 3.80
N ASP A 27 5.97 1.67 5.00
CA ASP A 27 6.04 0.86 6.23
C ASP A 27 5.19 -0.41 6.11
N ARG A 28 3.96 -0.28 5.60
CA ARG A 28 3.05 -1.41 5.40
C ARG A 28 3.53 -2.37 4.31
N ALA A 29 4.16 -1.87 3.26
CA ALA A 29 4.74 -2.72 2.21
C ALA A 29 5.92 -3.53 2.72
N ALA A 30 6.76 -2.92 3.57
CA ALA A 30 7.90 -3.58 4.20
C ALA A 30 7.45 -4.62 5.23
N GLU A 31 6.48 -4.28 6.09
CA GLU A 31 5.86 -5.18 7.06
C GLU A 31 5.22 -6.40 6.38
N ALA A 32 4.51 -6.19 5.27
CA ALA A 32 3.88 -7.26 4.51
C ALA A 32 4.86 -8.05 3.61
N GLY A 33 6.15 -7.71 3.63
CA GLY A 33 7.22 -8.49 3.01
C GLY A 33 7.38 -8.32 1.49
N PHE A 34 6.78 -7.28 0.90
CA PHE A 34 6.90 -7.00 -0.54
C PHE A 34 7.63 -5.69 -0.87
N ALA A 35 8.23 -5.06 0.15
CA ALA A 35 9.27 -4.04 0.00
C ALA A 35 10.47 -4.40 0.89
N ASP A 36 11.69 -4.06 0.46
CA ASP A 36 12.89 -4.27 1.27
C ASP A 36 12.97 -3.19 2.37
N PRO A 37 12.90 -3.54 3.67
CA PRO A 37 13.00 -2.58 4.76
C PRO A 37 14.38 -1.90 4.85
N LYS A 38 15.41 -2.45 4.20
CA LYS A 38 16.76 -1.86 4.16
C LYS A 38 16.92 -0.84 3.04
N SER A 39 15.99 -0.80 2.08
CA SER A 39 15.96 0.21 1.03
C SER A 39 15.20 1.45 1.51
N PRO A 40 15.63 2.68 1.19
CA PRO A 40 14.88 3.89 1.53
C PRO A 40 13.62 4.08 0.68
N VAL A 41 13.48 3.36 -0.44
CA VAL A 41 12.35 3.46 -1.38
C VAL A 41 12.07 2.11 -2.04
N ALA A 42 10.83 1.89 -2.49
CA ALA A 42 10.45 0.70 -3.25
C ALA A 42 9.48 1.05 -4.38
N LYS A 43 9.51 0.26 -5.46
CA LYS A 43 8.48 0.28 -6.50
C LYS A 43 7.46 -0.81 -6.19
N VAL A 44 6.22 -0.39 -5.98
CA VAL A 44 5.11 -1.26 -5.58
C VAL A 44 3.86 -0.87 -6.36
N ARG A 45 2.98 -1.84 -6.60
CA ARG A 45 1.70 -1.64 -7.26
C ARG A 45 0.57 -1.81 -6.24
N PRO A 46 -0.57 -1.12 -6.41
CA PRO A 46 -1.73 -1.31 -5.54
C PRO A 46 -2.19 -2.78 -5.40
N VAL A 47 -2.06 -3.59 -6.46
CA VAL A 47 -2.42 -5.02 -6.43
C VAL A 47 -1.55 -5.84 -5.45
N ASP A 48 -0.30 -5.42 -5.22
CA ASP A 48 0.59 -6.14 -4.30
C ASP A 48 0.07 -6.02 -2.84
N PHE A 49 -0.54 -4.88 -2.49
CA PHE A 49 -1.25 -4.69 -1.21
C PHE A 49 -2.52 -5.55 -1.13
N GLU A 50 -3.28 -5.65 -2.22
CA GLU A 50 -4.50 -6.47 -2.27
C GLU A 50 -4.18 -7.95 -2.03
N ASP A 51 -3.14 -8.46 -2.68
CA ASP A 51 -2.72 -9.86 -2.54
C ASP A 51 -2.18 -10.16 -1.14
N ALA A 52 -1.43 -9.22 -0.55
CA ALA A 52 -1.00 -9.32 0.84
C ALA A 52 -2.20 -9.29 1.82
N ALA A 53 -3.17 -8.41 1.58
CA ALA A 53 -4.37 -8.29 2.40
C ALA A 53 -5.23 -9.56 2.35
N LYS A 54 -5.40 -10.20 1.17
CA LYS A 54 -6.13 -11.48 1.06
C LYS A 54 -5.55 -12.56 1.97
N LYS A 55 -4.21 -12.63 2.07
CA LYS A 55 -3.54 -13.55 2.99
C LYS A 55 -3.78 -13.13 4.44
N ALA A 56 -3.51 -11.88 4.79
CA ALA A 56 -3.63 -11.38 6.16
C ALA A 56 -5.06 -11.52 6.72
N CYS A 57 -6.09 -11.25 5.90
CA CYS A 57 -7.49 -11.37 6.32
C CYS A 57 -7.95 -12.83 6.50
N GLN A 58 -7.24 -13.80 5.92
CA GLN A 58 -7.51 -15.22 6.12
C GLN A 58 -6.72 -15.80 7.31
N THR A 59 -5.69 -15.09 7.78
CA THR A 59 -4.90 -15.47 8.95
C THR A 59 -5.72 -15.24 10.22
N LYS A 60 -5.70 -16.22 11.13
CA LYS A 60 -6.31 -16.07 12.45
C LYS A 60 -5.46 -15.18 13.34
N LEU A 61 -6.07 -14.56 14.34
CA LEU A 61 -5.35 -13.70 15.28
C LEU A 61 -4.22 -14.44 16.01
N GLU A 62 -4.44 -15.71 16.36
CA GLU A 62 -3.43 -16.58 17.00
C GLU A 62 -2.18 -16.81 16.13
N ASP A 63 -2.34 -16.81 14.81
CA ASP A 63 -1.27 -17.07 13.83
C ASP A 63 -0.63 -15.79 13.28
N ALA A 64 -1.20 -14.61 13.59
CA ALA A 64 -0.78 -13.34 13.01
C ALA A 64 0.66 -12.98 13.42
N LYS A 65 1.00 -13.12 14.71
CA LYS A 65 2.31 -12.75 15.28
C LYS A 65 3.48 -13.61 14.78
N SER A 66 3.22 -14.86 14.40
CA SER A 66 4.25 -15.75 13.85
C SER A 66 4.45 -15.54 12.35
N THR A 67 3.42 -14.99 11.67
CA THR A 67 3.43 -14.76 10.22
C THR A 67 3.98 -13.38 9.84
N TYR A 68 3.74 -12.36 10.67
CA TYR A 68 4.09 -10.95 10.43
C TYR A 68 4.86 -10.34 11.61
#